data_AF-A0A249P4S0-F1
#
_entry.id   AF-A0A249P4S0-F1
#
_cell.length_a   1.000
_cell.length_b   1.000
_cell.length_c   1.000
_cell.angle_alpha   90.00
_cell.angle_beta   90.00
_cell.angle_gamma   90.00
#
_symmetry.space_group_name_H-M   'P 1'
#
loop_
_entity.id
_entity.type
_entity.pdbx_description
1 polymer ?
#
loop_
_entity_poly.entity_id
_entity_poly.type
_entity_poly.pdbx_seq_one_letter_code
_entity_poly.pdbx_strand_id
1 'polypeptide(L)'
;MRADDAASNFARTNEEISHAVRRMRGAILSSANDCECRDRVGEALRDLERLERARIVRQMLIAADDQRRRIEALLALLGDFEPNEPEAMDDGLIAEAGLLFGDIAAAAELGSSLLRQSRQFLASEMVHNETESASCAAR
;
A
#
# COMPACT_ATOMS: atom_id res chain seq x y z
N MET A 1 -9.11 -13.01 -12.97
CA MET A 1 -8.23 -11.88 -12.62
C MET A 1 -7.91 -12.05 -11.14
N ARG A 2 -6.64 -12.30 -10.78
CA ARG A 2 -6.28 -12.65 -9.39
C ARG A 2 -6.24 -11.35 -8.56
N ALA A 3 -6.64 -11.42 -7.29
CA ALA A 3 -6.59 -10.26 -6.38
C ALA A 3 -5.17 -9.66 -6.27
N ASP A 4 -4.15 -10.49 -6.49
CA ASP A 4 -2.74 -10.10 -6.58
C ASP A 4 -2.47 -9.07 -7.69
N ASP A 5 -3.17 -9.16 -8.82
CA ASP A 5 -2.95 -8.28 -9.97
C ASP A 5 -3.39 -6.84 -9.67
N ALA A 6 -4.50 -6.67 -8.94
CA ALA A 6 -5.04 -5.36 -8.60
C ALA A 6 -4.18 -4.65 -7.54
N ALA A 7 -3.74 -5.40 -6.51
CA ALA A 7 -2.85 -4.87 -5.49
C ALA A 7 -1.44 -4.56 -6.03
N SER A 8 -0.91 -5.43 -6.91
CA SER A 8 0.36 -5.21 -7.59
C SER A 8 0.30 -3.98 -8.50
N ASN A 9 -0.81 -3.81 -9.24
CA ASN A 9 -1.01 -2.62 -10.08
C ASN A 9 -1.05 -1.34 -9.26
N PHE A 10 -1.77 -1.34 -8.13
CA PHE A 10 -1.88 -0.17 -7.28
C PHE A 10 -0.53 0.21 -6.64
N ALA A 11 0.21 -0.78 -6.14
CA ALA A 11 1.56 -0.57 -5.62
C ALA A 11 2.50 0.00 -6.69
N ARG A 12 2.47 -0.57 -7.90
CA ARG A 12 3.25 -0.11 -9.06
C ARG A 12 2.90 1.33 -9.45
N THR A 13 1.63 1.68 -9.55
CA THR A 13 1.22 3.04 -9.90
C THR A 13 1.68 4.07 -8.86
N ASN A 14 1.63 3.71 -7.58
CA ASN A 14 2.08 4.60 -6.50
C ASN A 14 3.60 4.78 -6.50
N GLU A 15 4.35 3.73 -6.83
CA GLU A 15 5.79 3.79 -7.00
C GLU A 15 6.19 4.64 -8.21
N GLU A 16 5.47 4.49 -9.33
CA GLU A 16 5.66 5.30 -10.54
C GLU A 16 5.41 6.79 -10.29
N ILE A 17 4.33 7.13 -9.57
CA ILE A 17 4.02 8.51 -9.16
C ILE A 17 5.14 9.06 -8.26
N SER A 18 5.55 8.30 -7.24
CA SER A 18 6.64 8.69 -6.33
C SER A 18 7.97 8.89 -7.07
N HIS A 19 8.26 8.05 -8.07
CA HIS A 19 9.43 8.19 -8.92
C HIS A 19 9.34 9.39 -9.86
N ALA A 20 8.17 9.67 -10.41
CA ALA A 20 7.93 10.84 -11.26
C ALA A 20 8.15 12.14 -10.48
N VAL A 21 7.62 12.25 -9.25
CA VAL A 21 7.82 13.43 -8.38
C VAL A 21 9.31 13.65 -8.09
N ARG A 22 10.05 12.59 -7.74
CA ARG A 22 11.51 12.68 -7.52
C ARG A 22 12.28 13.12 -8.76
N ARG A 23 11.89 12.65 -9.95
CA ARG A 23 12.50 13.11 -11.22
C ARG A 23 12.18 14.57 -11.52
N MET A 24 10.93 15.00 -11.31
CA MET A 24 10.54 16.41 -11.48
C MET A 24 11.35 17.31 -10.55
N ARG A 25 11.55 16.88 -9.29
CA ARG A 25 12.40 17.59 -8.34
C ARG A 25 13.83 17.78 -8.83
N GLY A 26 14.47 16.72 -9.31
CA GLY A 26 15.82 16.82 -9.88
C GLY A 26 15.90 17.78 -11.07
N ALA A 27 14.91 17.73 -11.97
CA ALA A 27 14.86 18.59 -13.16
C ALA A 27 14.66 20.07 -12.80
N ILE A 28 13.73 20.38 -11.89
CA ILE A 28 13.44 21.78 -11.53
C ILE A 28 14.63 22.37 -10.75
N LEU A 29 15.16 21.65 -9.75
CA LEU A 29 16.29 22.14 -8.95
C LEU A 29 17.58 22.30 -9.76
N SER A 30 17.80 21.50 -10.81
CA SER A 30 18.96 21.65 -11.71
C SER A 30 18.84 22.84 -12.67
N SER A 31 17.61 23.28 -12.98
CA SER A 31 17.34 24.40 -13.91
C SER A 31 17.14 25.76 -13.24
N ALA A 32 16.87 25.81 -11.94
CA ALA A 32 16.68 27.06 -11.21
C ALA A 32 18.01 27.81 -11.05
N ASN A 33 18.04 29.07 -11.49
CA ASN A 33 19.24 29.93 -11.48
C ASN A 33 19.34 30.80 -10.22
N ASP A 34 18.27 30.90 -9.44
CA ASP A 34 18.19 31.70 -8.23
C ASP A 34 18.01 30.79 -7.00
N CYS A 35 18.80 31.05 -5.95
CA CYS A 35 18.82 30.24 -4.72
C CYS A 35 17.49 30.33 -3.97
N GLU A 36 16.86 31.51 -3.93
CA GLU A 36 15.56 31.68 -3.28
C GLU A 36 14.47 30.85 -3.99
N CYS A 37 14.49 30.84 -5.32
CA CYS A 37 13.64 29.94 -6.13
C CYS A 37 13.93 28.46 -5.86
N ARG A 38 15.21 28.06 -5.76
CA ARG A 38 15.60 26.67 -5.42
C ARG A 38 15.08 26.23 -4.07
N ASP A 39 15.21 27.07 -3.05
CA ASP A 39 14.80 26.73 -1.69
C ASP A 39 13.28 26.60 -1.61
N ARG A 40 12.52 27.54 -2.18
CA ARG A 40 11.04 27.49 -2.24
C ARG A 40 10.53 26.27 -2.97
N VAL A 41 11.09 25.97 -4.14
CA VAL A 41 10.71 24.80 -4.92
C VAL A 41 11.11 23.51 -4.20
N GLY A 42 12.30 23.48 -3.60
CA GLY A 42 12.78 22.34 -2.82
C GLY A 42 11.86 22.04 -1.63
N GLU A 43 11.39 23.07 -0.93
CA GLU A 43 10.43 22.97 0.16
C GLU A 43 9.07 22.45 -0.32
N ALA A 44 8.50 23.07 -1.36
CA ALA A 44 7.22 22.65 -1.92
C ALA A 44 7.23 21.17 -2.38
N LEU A 45 8.35 20.72 -2.95
CA LEU A 45 8.50 19.34 -3.40
C LEU A 45 8.68 18.36 -2.24
N ARG A 46 9.41 18.73 -1.17
CA ARG A 46 9.48 17.93 0.06
C ARG A 46 8.09 17.76 0.68
N ASP A 47 7.31 18.83 0.72
CA ASP A 47 5.94 18.78 1.22
C ASP A 47 5.04 17.89 0.36
N LEU A 48 5.16 17.99 -0.97
CA LEU A 48 4.44 17.12 -1.88
C LEU A 48 4.82 15.64 -1.67
N GLU A 49 6.10 15.33 -1.57
CA GLU A 49 6.55 13.95 -1.32
C GLU A 49 6.05 13.42 0.03
N ARG A 50 5.98 14.26 1.08
CA ARG A 50 5.42 13.88 2.39
C ARG A 50 3.92 13.61 2.29
N LEU A 51 3.17 14.50 1.63
CA LEU A 51 1.72 14.34 1.44
C LEU A 51 1.39 13.09 0.61
N GLU A 52 2.13 12.84 -0.46
CA GLU A 52 1.91 11.67 -1.32
C GLU A 52 2.24 10.37 -0.60
N ARG A 53 3.34 10.32 0.17
CA ARG A 53 3.65 9.16 1.02
C ARG A 53 2.56 8.89 2.04
N ALA A 54 2.08 9.92 2.75
CA ALA A 54 0.99 9.77 3.72
C ALA A 54 -0.31 9.27 3.07
N ARG A 55 -0.61 9.76 1.85
CA ARG A 55 -1.74 9.28 1.04
C ARG A 55 -1.59 7.80 0.69
N ILE A 56 -0.42 7.37 0.20
CA ILE A 56 -0.15 5.97 -0.17
C ILE A 56 -0.32 5.06 1.04
N VAL A 57 0.26 5.41 2.19
CA VAL A 57 0.11 4.64 3.44
C VAL A 57 -1.35 4.50 3.83
N ARG A 58 -2.10 5.61 3.81
CA ARG A 58 -3.55 5.58 4.12
C ARG A 58 -4.31 4.65 3.18
N GLN A 59 -4.02 4.68 1.89
CA GLN A 59 -4.68 3.80 0.93
C GLN A 59 -4.35 2.32 1.15
N MET A 60 -3.11 1.99 1.52
CA MET A 60 -2.74 0.62 1.90
C MET A 60 -3.49 0.14 3.15
N LEU A 61 -3.66 1.01 4.16
CA LEU A 61 -4.41 0.68 5.37
C LEU A 61 -5.91 0.46 5.09
N ILE A 62 -6.51 1.28 4.24
CA ILE A 62 -7.91 1.09 3.79
C ILE A 62 -8.04 -0.24 3.05
N ALA A 63 -7.15 -0.54 2.11
CA ALA A 63 -7.19 -1.80 1.38
C ALA A 63 -6.99 -3.04 2.29
N ALA A 64 -6.22 -2.91 3.37
CA ALA A 64 -6.08 -3.95 4.38
C ALA A 64 -7.37 -4.13 5.21
N ASP A 65 -8.08 -3.04 5.57
CA ASP A 65 -9.41 -3.13 6.21
C ASP A 65 -10.44 -3.80 5.28
N ASP A 66 -10.37 -3.53 3.98
CA ASP A 66 -11.22 -4.20 2.99
C ASP A 66 -10.96 -5.72 2.96
N GLN A 67 -9.69 -6.17 3.07
CA GLN A 67 -9.40 -7.60 3.19
C GLN A 67 -9.95 -8.19 4.49
N ARG A 68 -9.88 -7.46 5.63
CA ARG A 68 -10.49 -7.88 6.90
C ARG A 68 -12.00 -8.08 6.74
N ARG A 69 -12.70 -7.13 6.13
CA ARG A 69 -14.15 -7.22 5.86
C ARG A 69 -14.49 -8.38 4.92
N ARG A 70 -13.64 -8.63 3.91
CA ARG A 70 -13.80 -9.77 3.01
C ARG A 70 -13.68 -11.10 3.75
N ILE A 71 -12.71 -11.23 4.65
CA ILE A 71 -12.56 -12.42 5.50
C ILE A 71 -13.81 -12.63 6.37
N GLU A 72 -14.35 -11.57 6.97
CA GLU A 72 -15.60 -11.64 7.76
C GLU A 72 -16.78 -12.18 6.94
N ALA A 73 -16.94 -11.71 5.70
CA ALA A 73 -17.98 -12.21 4.81
C ALA A 73 -17.77 -13.69 4.42
N LEU A 74 -16.53 -14.10 4.13
CA LEU A 74 -16.20 -15.49 3.81
C LEU A 74 -16.40 -16.43 5.00
N LEU A 75 -16.09 -15.97 6.21
CA LEU A 75 -16.34 -16.72 7.45
C LEU A 75 -17.84 -16.91 7.70
N ALA A 76 -18.67 -15.93 7.34
CA ALA A 76 -20.12 -16.08 7.43
C ALA A 76 -20.64 -17.17 6.48
N LEU A 77 -20.11 -17.26 5.26
CA LEU A 77 -20.44 -18.33 4.31
C LEU A 77 -19.95 -19.70 4.78
N LEU A 78 -18.78 -19.75 5.43
CA LEU A 78 -18.28 -20.98 6.06
C LEU A 78 -19.11 -21.42 7.27
N GLY A 79 -20.01 -20.58 7.79
CA GLY A 79 -20.90 -20.96 8.88
C GLY A 79 -21.77 -22.17 8.56
N ASP A 80 -22.07 -22.40 7.27
CA ASP A 80 -22.86 -23.54 6.79
C ASP A 80 -22.05 -24.85 6.81
N PHE A 81 -20.73 -24.79 7.01
CA PHE A 81 -19.88 -25.98 7.15
C PHE A 81 -19.97 -26.53 8.58
N GLU A 82 -20.92 -27.44 8.81
CA GLU A 82 -21.13 -28.10 10.10
C GLU A 82 -20.67 -29.58 10.10
N PRO A 83 -19.44 -29.88 10.57
CA PRO A 83 -18.89 -31.24 10.51
C PRO A 83 -19.61 -32.25 11.44
N ASN A 84 -20.46 -31.76 12.35
CA ASN A 84 -21.23 -32.60 13.29
C ASN A 84 -22.60 -33.01 12.75
N GLU A 85 -22.97 -32.61 11.53
CA GLU A 85 -24.21 -33.01 10.85
C GLU A 85 -23.90 -33.85 9.59
N PRO A 86 -23.59 -35.15 9.73
CA PRO A 86 -23.15 -35.99 8.61
C PRO A 86 -24.19 -36.14 7.51
N GLU A 87 -25.47 -35.97 7.83
CA GLU A 87 -26.57 -36.07 6.87
C GLU A 87 -26.65 -34.86 5.91
N ALA A 88 -26.05 -33.72 6.29
CA ALA A 88 -25.97 -32.51 5.48
C ALA A 88 -24.65 -32.39 4.70
N MET A 89 -23.69 -33.28 4.95
CA MET A 89 -22.33 -33.18 4.43
C MET A 89 -22.18 -34.00 3.14
N ASP A 90 -22.22 -33.32 1.99
CA ASP A 90 -21.94 -33.91 0.68
C ASP A 90 -20.60 -33.45 0.10
N ASP A 91 -20.13 -34.13 -0.95
CA ASP A 91 -18.85 -33.82 -1.62
C ASP A 91 -18.80 -32.38 -2.14
N GLY A 92 -19.95 -31.79 -2.51
CA GLY A 92 -20.06 -30.43 -3.00
C GLY A 92 -19.80 -29.40 -1.91
N LEU A 93 -20.44 -29.57 -0.75
CA LEU A 93 -20.26 -28.73 0.43
C LEU A 93 -18.82 -28.80 0.95
N ILE A 94 -18.20 -29.98 0.96
CA ILE A 94 -16.78 -30.14 1.32
C ILE A 94 -15.88 -29.38 0.34
N ALA A 95 -16.14 -29.49 -0.96
CA ALA A 95 -15.37 -28.77 -1.98
C ALA A 95 -15.53 -27.25 -1.87
N GLU A 96 -16.76 -26.77 -1.63
CA GLU A 96 -17.06 -25.34 -1.43
C GLU A 96 -16.36 -24.80 -0.19
N ALA A 97 -16.45 -25.49 0.95
CA ALA A 97 -15.72 -25.10 2.16
C ALA A 97 -14.21 -25.00 1.91
N GLY A 98 -13.64 -25.96 1.17
CA GLY A 98 -12.24 -25.91 0.75
C GLY A 98 -11.88 -24.67 -0.08
N LEU A 99 -12.76 -24.27 -1.02
CA LEU A 99 -12.58 -23.05 -1.81
C LEU A 99 -12.66 -21.78 -0.94
N LEU A 100 -13.63 -21.72 -0.02
CA LEU A 100 -13.78 -20.58 0.90
C LEU A 100 -12.56 -20.42 1.81
N PHE A 101 -11.99 -21.50 2.33
CA PHE A 101 -10.71 -21.44 3.06
C PHE A 101 -9.56 -20.90 2.19
N GLY A 102 -9.50 -21.33 0.92
CA GLY A 102 -8.53 -20.80 -0.04
C GLY A 102 -8.66 -19.29 -0.26
N ASP A 103 -9.89 -18.79 -0.40
CA ASP A 103 -10.18 -17.37 -0.55
C ASP A 103 -9.85 -16.56 0.70
N ILE A 104 -10.09 -17.11 1.89
CA ILE A 104 -9.68 -16.50 3.17
C ILE A 104 -8.17 -16.38 3.26
N ALA A 105 -7.45 -17.45 2.92
CA ALA A 105 -5.99 -17.45 2.92
C ALA A 105 -5.44 -16.37 1.97
N ALA A 106 -5.95 -16.28 0.74
CA ALA A 106 -5.55 -15.27 -0.22
C ALA A 106 -5.83 -13.83 0.29
N ALA A 107 -7.01 -13.58 0.87
CA ALA A 107 -7.33 -12.28 1.46
C ALA A 107 -6.42 -11.93 2.64
N ALA A 108 -6.10 -12.90 3.50
CA ALA A 108 -5.20 -12.72 4.64
C ALA A 108 -3.76 -12.44 4.21
N GLU A 109 -3.25 -13.15 3.21
CA GLU A 109 -1.93 -12.92 2.63
C GLU A 109 -1.80 -11.52 2.03
N LEU A 110 -2.81 -11.09 1.26
CA LEU A 110 -2.86 -9.76 0.68
C LEU A 110 -2.91 -8.67 1.76
N GLY A 111 -3.80 -8.81 2.75
CA GLY A 111 -3.90 -7.87 3.87
C GLY A 111 -2.57 -7.76 4.64
N SER A 112 -1.93 -8.90 4.90
CA SER A 112 -0.61 -8.95 5.55
C SER A 112 0.48 -8.27 4.70
N SER A 113 0.47 -8.47 3.38
CA SER A 113 1.40 -7.81 2.47
C SER A 113 1.23 -6.28 2.45
N LEU A 114 -0.01 -5.79 2.40
CA LEU A 114 -0.33 -4.36 2.44
C LEU A 114 0.16 -3.70 3.73
N LEU A 115 -0.02 -4.37 4.88
CA LEU A 115 0.45 -3.88 6.17
C LEU A 115 1.99 -3.88 6.29
N ARG A 116 2.67 -4.88 5.73
CA ARG A 116 4.14 -4.88 5.67
C ARG A 116 4.67 -3.74 4.82
N GLN A 117 4.07 -3.50 3.66
CA GLN A 117 4.46 -2.40 2.77
C GLN A 117 4.21 -1.05 3.43
N SER A 118 3.03 -0.84 4.03
CA SER A 118 2.72 0.43 4.71
C SER A 118 3.70 0.74 5.84
N ARG A 119 4.12 -0.28 6.60
CA ARG A 119 5.16 -0.15 7.63
C ARG A 119 6.52 0.28 7.07
N GLN A 120 6.92 -0.22 5.89
CA GLN A 120 8.17 0.17 5.24
C GLN A 120 8.16 1.65 4.83
N PHE A 121 7.01 2.13 4.32
CA PHE A 121 6.83 3.55 3.98
C PHE A 121 6.91 4.45 5.22
N LEU A 122 6.27 4.05 6.33
CA LEU A 122 6.37 4.76 7.62
C LEU A 122 7.80 4.76 8.17
N ALA A 123 8.53 3.65 8.07
CA ALA A 123 9.93 3.59 8.52
C ALA A 123 10.87 4.48 7.69
N SER A 124 10.58 4.65 6.40
CA SER A 124 11.36 5.51 5.50
C SER A 124 11.21 7.01 5.83
N GLU A 125 10.14 7.40 6.52
CA GLU A 125 9.85 8.78 6.96
C GLU A 125 10.88 9.29 7.98
N MET A 126 11.44 8.40 8.79
CA MET A 126 12.42 8.74 9.82
C MET A 126 13.82 9.01 9.25
N VAL A 127 14.16 8.47 8.08
CA VAL A 127 15.53 8.51 7.52
C VAL A 127 15.78 9.73 6.63
N HIS A 128 14.73 10.32 6.03
CA HIS A 128 14.86 11.46 5.12
C HIS A 128 14.99 12.83 5.83
N ASN A 129 14.79 12.90 7.14
CA ASN A 129 14.78 14.17 7.86
C ASN A 129 16.19 14.70 8.20
N GLU A 130 17.24 13.89 8.06
CA GLU A 130 18.60 14.24 8.53
C GLU A 130 19.57 14.73 7.45
N THR A 131 19.28 14.58 6.14
CA THR A 131 20.31 14.73 5.09
C THR A 131 20.21 15.96 4.16
N GLU A 132 19.11 16.72 4.15
CA GLU A 132 18.89 17.73 3.07
C GLU A 132 19.16 19.20 3.43
N SER A 133 19.67 19.50 4.63
CA SER A 133 19.88 20.88 5.11
C SER A 133 21.04 21.65 4.44
N ALA A 134 21.86 21.03 3.59
CA ALA A 134 23.20 21.55 3.29
C ALA A 134 23.45 22.04 1.84
N SER A 135 22.44 22.37 1.04
CA SER A 135 22.68 22.66 -0.40
C SER A 135 22.88 24.13 -0.79
N CYS A 136 22.44 25.12 0.00
CA CYS A 136 22.57 26.55 -0.37
C CYS A 136 23.17 27.47 0.70
N ALA A 137 23.32 27.02 1.95
CA ALA A 137 23.87 27.86 3.05
C ALA A 137 25.40 28.10 2.98
N ALA A 138 26.08 27.63 1.93
CA ALA A 138 27.55 27.65 1.83
C ALA A 138 28.10 28.53 0.68
N ARG A 139 27.31 29.46 0.13
CA ARG A 139 27.78 30.42 -0.88
C ARG A 139 27.35 31.84 -0.57
#